data_AF-A0A936E6X5-F1
#
_entry.id   AF-A0A936E6X5-F1
#
_cell.length_a   1.000
_cell.length_b   1.000
_cell.length_c   1.000
_cell.angle_alpha   90.00
_cell.angle_beta   90.00
_cell.angle_gamma   90.00
#
_symmetry.space_group_name_H-M   'P 1'
#
loop_
_entity.id
_entity.type
_entity.pdbx_description
1 polymer ?
#
loop_
_entity_poly.entity_id
_entity_poly.type
_entity_poly.pdbx_seq_one_letter_code
_entity_poly.pdbx_strand_id
1 'polypeptide(L)'
;MVLLFYGRALLPGRVLIPTDILTESWPPWQQPNQPVNVHNPLLSDVVNYIYPVKTFTAEAVRQGEWPLWNPYIFTGYPSTYNTQAGLLYPPLLFYYLLDGATATDLTIFVQLALGAWFMFAYLRQIGLARPSSLFGTLIFLFNGSMVVWIEWQVVHAAVIWLPAQLYMVERLVQEQRSRGAESRGADLLLLTSHFPLPTSSSPFSSPFRGSAAIGIGRCTRV
;
A
#
# COMPACT_ATOMS: atom_id res chain seq x y z
N MET A 1 -1.45 -15.12 -10.89
CA MET A 1 -2.65 -14.29 -11.15
C MET A 1 -2.30 -13.01 -11.88
N VAL A 2 -1.45 -12.13 -11.32
CA VAL A 2 -0.97 -10.91 -12.02
C VAL A 2 -0.36 -11.23 -13.39
N LEU A 3 0.50 -12.24 -13.48
CA LEU A 3 1.09 -12.71 -14.76
C LEU A 3 0.06 -13.25 -15.76
N LEU A 4 -1.11 -13.73 -15.32
CA LEU A 4 -2.12 -14.24 -16.24
C LEU A 4 -2.86 -13.11 -16.97
N PHE A 5 -3.10 -11.99 -16.29
CA PHE A 5 -3.76 -10.82 -16.86
C PHE A 5 -2.77 -9.91 -17.59
N TYR A 6 -1.64 -9.61 -16.96
CA TYR A 6 -0.68 -8.64 -17.48
C TYR A 6 0.52 -9.27 -18.18
N GLY A 7 0.77 -10.57 -18.05
CA GLY A 7 2.00 -11.20 -18.58
C GLY A 7 2.14 -11.14 -20.10
N ARG A 8 1.06 -10.86 -20.84
CA ARG A 8 1.14 -10.55 -22.28
C ARG A 8 1.94 -9.28 -22.57
N ALA A 9 1.96 -8.32 -21.65
CA ALA A 9 2.73 -7.11 -21.80
C ALA A 9 4.25 -7.33 -21.63
N LEU A 10 4.67 -8.40 -20.95
CA LEU A 10 6.08 -8.78 -20.83
C LEU A 10 6.63 -9.51 -22.07
N LEU A 11 5.81 -9.72 -23.10
CA LEU A 11 6.26 -10.35 -24.33
C LEU A 11 7.10 -9.35 -25.15
N PRO A 12 8.19 -9.80 -25.81
CA PRO A 12 9.01 -8.93 -26.64
C PRO A 12 8.18 -8.15 -27.66
N GLY A 13 8.38 -6.83 -27.72
CA GLY A 13 7.67 -5.94 -28.64
C GLY A 13 6.29 -5.47 -28.16
N ARG A 14 5.90 -5.80 -26.91
CA ARG A 14 4.75 -5.21 -26.23
C ARG A 14 5.24 -4.39 -25.03
N VAL A 15 4.50 -3.35 -24.70
CA VAL A 15 4.75 -2.46 -23.56
C VAL A 15 3.42 -2.14 -22.90
N LEU A 16 3.38 -1.93 -21.58
CA LEU A 16 2.16 -1.45 -20.92
C LEU A 16 1.91 0.04 -21.18
N ILE A 17 2.92 0.81 -21.60
CA ILE A 17 2.78 2.25 -21.83
C ILE A 17 1.69 2.50 -22.91
N PRO A 18 0.78 3.47 -22.73
CA PRO A 18 -0.34 3.71 -23.65
C PRO A 18 0.14 4.52 -24.86
N THR A 19 0.98 3.89 -25.68
CA THR A 19 1.62 4.51 -26.85
C THR A 19 0.64 4.86 -27.97
N ASP A 20 -0.57 4.29 -27.95
CA ASP A 20 -1.66 4.63 -28.86
C ASP A 20 -2.05 6.11 -28.76
N ILE A 21 -1.96 6.71 -27.58
CA ILE A 21 -2.24 8.15 -27.36
C ILE A 21 -1.27 9.05 -28.14
N LEU A 22 0.02 8.67 -28.21
CA LEU A 22 1.01 9.45 -28.97
C LEU A 22 0.69 9.45 -30.45
N THR A 23 0.27 8.30 -30.98
CA THR A 23 0.02 8.12 -32.41
C THR A 23 -1.24 8.81 -32.91
N GLU A 24 -2.20 9.11 -32.02
CA GLU A 24 -3.40 9.87 -32.35
C GLU A 24 -3.12 11.39 -32.40
N SER A 25 -2.50 11.93 -31.33
CA SER A 25 -2.60 13.36 -31.03
C SER A 25 -1.29 14.17 -31.15
N TRP A 26 -0.12 13.53 -31.21
CA TRP A 26 1.17 14.22 -31.00
C TRP A 26 2.19 14.03 -32.14
N PRO A 27 2.51 15.08 -32.93
CA PRO A 27 3.65 15.05 -33.87
C PRO A 27 4.99 14.87 -33.12
N PRO A 28 6.01 14.18 -33.68
CA PRO A 28 6.10 13.54 -35.00
C PRO A 28 5.50 12.12 -35.07
N TRP A 29 4.97 11.60 -33.97
CA TRP A 29 4.48 10.22 -33.86
C TRP A 29 3.05 10.06 -34.37
N GLN A 30 2.37 11.18 -34.59
CA GLN A 30 1.04 11.21 -35.19
C GLN A 30 1.03 10.48 -36.53
N GLN A 31 0.04 9.61 -36.73
CA GLN A 31 -0.16 8.88 -37.99
C GLN A 31 -1.48 9.32 -38.64
N PRO A 32 -1.49 10.43 -39.40
CA PRO A 32 -2.74 11.05 -39.88
C PRO A 32 -3.57 10.14 -40.79
N ASN A 33 -2.92 9.17 -41.42
CA ASN A 33 -3.53 8.28 -42.41
C ASN A 33 -3.92 6.91 -41.84
N GLN A 34 -3.77 6.71 -40.52
CA GLN A 34 -4.18 5.47 -39.85
C GLN A 34 -5.10 5.82 -38.67
N PRO A 35 -6.38 5.41 -38.69
CA PRO A 35 -7.25 5.62 -37.55
C PRO A 35 -6.73 4.80 -36.36
N VAL A 36 -6.21 5.49 -35.35
CA VAL A 36 -5.79 4.89 -34.10
C VAL A 36 -7.00 4.88 -33.16
N ASN A 37 -7.31 3.71 -32.60
CA ASN A 37 -8.31 3.62 -31.55
C ASN A 37 -7.61 3.75 -30.19
N VAL A 38 -7.77 4.90 -29.54
CA VAL A 38 -7.23 5.11 -28.19
C VAL A 38 -8.10 4.41 -27.16
N HIS A 39 -7.51 3.47 -26.43
CA HIS A 39 -8.25 2.63 -25.49
C HIS A 39 -8.59 3.36 -24.19
N ASN A 40 -7.67 4.20 -23.71
CA ASN A 40 -7.87 4.96 -22.48
C ASN A 40 -7.24 6.36 -22.56
N PRO A 41 -7.99 7.38 -23.01
CA PRO A 41 -7.47 8.74 -23.15
C PRO A 41 -7.12 9.40 -21.81
N LEU A 42 -7.60 8.85 -20.68
CA LEU A 42 -7.30 9.37 -19.34
C LEU A 42 -5.83 9.20 -18.95
N LEU A 43 -5.08 8.32 -19.63
CA LEU A 43 -3.67 8.03 -19.33
C LEU A 43 -2.69 8.85 -20.17
N SER A 44 -3.14 9.94 -20.78
CA SER A 44 -2.29 10.79 -21.62
C SER A 44 -1.10 11.38 -20.85
N ASP A 45 -1.25 11.66 -19.56
CA ASP A 45 -0.18 12.19 -18.71
C ASP A 45 0.94 11.16 -18.47
N VAL A 46 0.62 9.86 -18.49
CA VAL A 46 1.62 8.79 -18.38
C VAL A 46 2.69 8.96 -19.44
N VAL A 47 2.29 9.19 -20.69
CA VAL A 47 3.22 9.27 -21.82
C VAL A 47 3.76 10.68 -22.02
N ASN A 48 2.93 11.69 -21.79
CA ASN A 48 3.33 13.08 -22.00
C ASN A 48 4.24 13.61 -20.89
N TYR A 49 4.18 13.03 -19.69
CA TYR A 49 4.86 13.59 -18.53
C TYR A 49 5.54 12.54 -17.65
N ILE A 50 4.83 11.52 -17.17
CA ILE A 50 5.37 10.58 -16.17
C ILE A 50 6.56 9.80 -16.72
N TYR A 51 6.41 9.19 -17.89
CA TYR A 51 7.47 8.40 -18.53
C TYR A 51 8.70 9.26 -18.91
N PRO A 52 8.56 10.42 -19.58
CA PRO A 52 9.69 11.31 -19.86
C PRO A 52 10.45 11.77 -18.61
N VAL A 53 9.73 12.13 -17.54
CA VAL A 53 10.36 12.60 -16.30
C VAL A 53 11.16 11.48 -15.62
N LYS A 54 10.60 10.26 -15.58
CA LYS A 54 11.29 9.10 -14.99
C LYS A 54 12.52 8.70 -15.80
N THR A 55 12.40 8.66 -17.13
CA THR A 55 13.51 8.32 -18.02
C THR A 55 14.62 9.36 -17.97
N PHE A 56 14.29 10.67 -17.99
CA PHE A 56 15.28 11.74 -17.80
C PHE A 56 16.03 11.61 -16.47
N THR A 57 15.28 11.40 -15.38
CA THR A 57 15.84 11.27 -14.03
C THR A 57 16.78 10.06 -13.95
N ALA A 58 16.39 8.93 -14.55
CA ALA A 58 17.20 7.74 -14.56
C ALA A 58 18.46 7.87 -15.42
N GLU A 59 18.36 8.55 -16.55
CA GLU A 59 19.48 8.80 -17.45
C GLU A 59 20.52 9.72 -16.81
N ALA A 60 20.10 10.79 -16.13
CA ALA A 60 21.01 11.66 -15.38
C ALA A 60 21.77 10.86 -14.29
N VAL A 61 21.06 10.01 -13.53
CA VAL A 61 21.68 9.16 -12.51
C VAL A 61 22.68 8.17 -13.12
N ARG A 62 22.36 7.58 -14.28
CA ARG A 62 23.28 6.68 -15.02
C ARG A 62 24.55 7.36 -15.48
N GLN A 63 24.46 8.65 -15.81
CA GLN A 63 25.60 9.47 -16.19
C GLN A 63 26.41 9.94 -14.97
N GLY A 64 26.02 9.56 -13.75
CA GLY A 64 26.67 9.96 -12.51
C GLY A 64 26.28 11.37 -12.05
N GLU A 65 25.26 11.97 -12.67
CA GLU A 65 24.76 13.29 -12.32
C GLU A 65 23.58 13.19 -11.36
N TRP A 66 23.51 14.11 -10.40
CA TRP A 66 22.32 14.25 -9.58
C TRP A 66 21.29 15.13 -10.32
N PRO A 67 20.07 14.64 -10.62
CA PRO A 67 19.08 15.35 -11.43
C PRO A 67 18.44 16.51 -10.65
N LEU A 68 19.21 17.58 -10.42
CA LEU A 68 18.76 18.79 -9.74
C LEU A 68 17.83 19.62 -10.64
N TRP A 69 18.13 19.69 -11.93
CA TRP A 69 17.47 20.56 -12.88
C TRP A 69 17.09 19.81 -14.15
N ASN A 70 15.81 19.85 -14.52
CA ASN A 70 15.33 19.34 -15.80
C ASN A 70 15.15 20.52 -16.76
N PRO A 71 15.99 20.66 -17.80
CA PRO A 71 15.92 21.77 -18.74
C PRO A 71 14.79 21.62 -19.78
N TYR A 72 14.17 20.44 -19.87
CA TYR A 72 13.15 20.13 -20.88
C TYR A 72 11.74 20.58 -20.48
N ILE A 73 11.54 21.04 -19.25
CA ILE A 73 10.25 21.52 -18.74
C ILE A 73 10.31 23.05 -18.64
N PHE A 74 9.57 23.74 -19.52
CA PHE A 74 9.52 25.21 -19.59
C PHE A 74 10.92 25.85 -19.69
N THR A 75 11.26 26.79 -18.80
CA THR A 75 12.60 27.41 -18.67
C THR A 75 13.50 26.64 -17.71
N GLY A 76 13.12 25.40 -17.39
CA GLY A 76 13.76 24.52 -16.44
C GLY A 76 12.95 24.31 -15.17
N TYR A 77 13.04 23.10 -14.62
CA TYR A 77 12.25 22.65 -13.48
C TYR A 77 13.13 21.93 -12.43
N PRO A 78 12.97 22.20 -11.12
CA PRO A 78 13.68 21.47 -10.07
C PRO A 78 13.28 19.99 -10.02
N SER A 79 14.05 19.12 -10.68
CA SER A 79 13.66 17.72 -10.91
C SER A 79 13.80 16.84 -9.67
N THR A 80 14.71 17.16 -8.75
CA THR A 80 14.93 16.38 -7.52
C THR A 80 13.70 16.39 -6.59
N TYR A 81 12.92 17.48 -6.61
CA TYR A 81 11.71 17.61 -5.80
C TYR A 81 10.46 17.07 -6.50
N ASN A 82 10.61 16.54 -7.71
CA ASN A 82 9.51 15.98 -8.46
C ASN A 82 9.10 14.63 -7.87
N THR A 83 7.99 14.61 -7.15
CA THR A 83 7.42 13.36 -6.59
C THR A 83 7.07 12.35 -7.68
N GLN A 84 6.78 12.82 -8.89
CA GLN A 84 6.42 11.98 -10.02
C GLN A 84 7.65 11.29 -10.63
N ALA A 85 8.83 11.92 -10.52
CA ALA A 85 10.11 11.31 -10.90
C ALA A 85 10.45 10.12 -9.99
N GLY A 86 10.15 10.21 -8.69
CA GLY A 86 10.34 9.11 -7.76
C GLY A 86 11.81 8.68 -7.59
N LEU A 87 12.75 9.63 -7.61
CA LEU A 87 14.20 9.40 -7.55
C LEU A 87 14.62 8.38 -6.46
N LEU A 88 14.02 8.45 -5.27
CA LEU A 88 14.36 7.60 -4.13
C LEU A 88 13.37 6.44 -3.91
N TYR A 89 12.51 6.15 -4.88
CA TYR A 89 11.51 5.10 -4.75
C TYR A 89 12.11 3.73 -5.10
N PRO A 90 12.15 2.74 -4.17
CA PRO A 90 12.91 1.50 -4.38
C PRO A 90 12.47 0.70 -5.61
N PRO A 91 11.16 0.51 -5.91
CA PRO A 91 10.76 -0.18 -7.13
C PRO A 91 11.16 0.54 -8.43
N LEU A 92 11.56 1.82 -8.37
CA LEU A 92 12.07 2.55 -9.54
C LEU A 92 13.53 2.24 -9.87
N LEU A 93 14.24 1.46 -9.04
CA LEU A 93 15.63 1.06 -9.29
C LEU A 93 15.83 0.40 -10.66
N PHE A 94 14.79 -0.24 -11.21
CA PHE A 94 14.81 -0.84 -12.55
C PHE A 94 15.10 0.18 -13.65
N TYR A 95 14.65 1.43 -13.49
CA TYR A 95 14.92 2.48 -14.47
C TYR A 95 16.39 2.85 -14.55
N TYR A 96 17.19 2.62 -13.50
CA TYR A 96 18.63 2.85 -13.54
C TYR A 96 19.39 1.70 -14.22
N LEU A 97 18.78 0.53 -14.39
CA LEU A 97 19.44 -0.67 -14.91
C LEU A 97 18.95 -1.10 -16.31
N LEU A 98 17.68 -0.86 -16.64
CA LEU A 98 17.01 -1.33 -17.85
C LEU A 98 16.51 -0.19 -18.74
N ASP A 99 16.20 -0.46 -20.00
CA ASP A 99 15.55 0.53 -20.87
C ASP A 99 14.23 1.03 -20.25
N GLY A 100 13.83 2.26 -20.59
CA GLY A 100 12.69 2.91 -19.95
C GLY A 100 11.38 2.11 -20.05
N ALA A 101 11.14 1.44 -21.18
CA ALA A 101 9.92 0.68 -21.39
C ALA A 101 9.89 -0.59 -20.54
N THR A 102 10.95 -1.41 -20.60
CA THR A 102 11.08 -2.62 -19.78
C THR A 102 11.08 -2.29 -18.28
N ALA A 103 11.74 -1.20 -17.89
CA ALA A 103 11.75 -0.73 -16.51
C ALA A 103 10.36 -0.35 -16.03
N THR A 104 9.55 0.32 -16.87
CA THR A 104 8.16 0.69 -16.57
C THR A 104 7.33 -0.55 -16.29
N ASP A 105 7.38 -1.52 -17.19
CA ASP A 105 6.58 -2.75 -17.07
C ASP A 105 6.97 -3.50 -15.79
N LEU A 106 8.28 -3.75 -15.59
CA LEU A 106 8.76 -4.48 -14.43
C LEU A 106 8.42 -3.77 -13.11
N THR A 107 8.48 -2.44 -13.08
CA THR A 107 8.06 -1.65 -11.91
C THR A 107 6.60 -1.91 -11.57
N ILE A 108 5.70 -1.89 -12.56
CA ILE A 108 4.27 -2.16 -12.37
C ILE A 108 4.06 -3.59 -11.82
N PHE A 109 4.75 -4.59 -12.37
CA PHE A 109 4.64 -5.97 -11.88
C PHE A 109 5.09 -6.12 -10.43
N VAL A 110 6.23 -5.53 -10.08
CA VAL A 110 6.77 -5.58 -8.72
C VAL A 110 5.85 -4.86 -7.75
N GLN A 111 5.32 -3.71 -8.14
CA GLN A 111 4.32 -2.97 -7.39
C GLN A 111 3.06 -3.82 -7.11
N LEU A 112 2.49 -4.45 -8.13
CA LEU A 112 1.32 -5.33 -7.97
C LEU A 112 1.63 -6.55 -7.09
N ALA A 113 2.80 -7.16 -7.23
CA ALA A 113 3.22 -8.28 -6.40
C ALA A 113 3.37 -7.88 -4.92
N LEU A 114 3.98 -6.72 -4.66
CA LEU A 114 4.09 -6.16 -3.31
C LEU A 114 2.71 -5.82 -2.72
N GLY A 115 1.83 -5.19 -3.51
CA GLY A 115 0.46 -4.88 -3.09
C GLY A 115 -0.34 -6.13 -2.74
N ALA A 116 -0.20 -7.19 -3.55
CA ALA A 116 -0.80 -8.49 -3.28
C ALA A 116 -0.31 -9.07 -1.95
N TRP A 117 1.01 -9.05 -1.74
CA TRP A 117 1.64 -9.57 -0.54
C TRP A 117 1.21 -8.79 0.71
N PHE A 118 1.26 -7.47 0.68
CA PHE A 118 0.90 -6.62 1.81
C PHE A 118 -0.58 -6.74 2.18
N MET A 119 -1.47 -6.75 1.19
CA MET A 119 -2.90 -6.91 1.44
C MET A 119 -3.21 -8.30 2.02
N PHE A 120 -2.60 -9.35 1.47
CA PHE A 120 -2.77 -10.70 2.00
C PHE A 120 -2.25 -10.81 3.44
N ALA A 121 -1.06 -10.26 3.73
CA ALA A 121 -0.49 -10.23 5.07
C ALA A 121 -1.38 -9.46 6.06
N TYR A 122 -1.90 -8.29 5.66
CA TYR A 122 -2.84 -7.51 6.46
C TYR A 122 -4.10 -8.29 6.80
N LEU A 123 -4.76 -8.90 5.80
CA LEU A 123 -5.99 -9.69 6.01
C LEU A 123 -5.75 -10.90 6.92
N ARG A 124 -4.56 -11.50 6.83
CA ARG A 124 -4.15 -12.59 7.75
C ARG A 124 -3.92 -12.08 9.17
N GLN A 125 -3.38 -10.87 9.33
CA GLN A 125 -3.12 -10.27 10.65
C GLN A 125 -4.41 -9.96 11.41
N ILE A 126 -5.45 -9.50 10.74
CA ILE A 126 -6.78 -9.25 11.35
C ILE A 126 -7.58 -10.54 11.61
N GLY A 127 -7.01 -11.72 11.32
CA GLY A 127 -7.59 -13.02 11.67
C GLY A 127 -8.51 -13.67 10.64
N LEU A 128 -8.56 -13.16 9.39
CA LEU A 128 -9.38 -13.80 8.34
C LEU A 128 -8.81 -15.16 7.93
N ALA A 129 -9.71 -16.09 7.57
CA ALA A 129 -9.34 -17.36 6.99
C ALA A 129 -8.58 -17.18 5.66
N ARG A 130 -7.73 -18.17 5.30
CA ARG A 130 -6.95 -18.16 4.05
C ARG A 130 -7.78 -17.86 2.79
N PRO A 131 -8.93 -18.53 2.53
CA PRO A 131 -9.71 -18.26 1.32
C PRO A 131 -10.27 -16.84 1.29
N SER A 132 -10.76 -16.32 2.42
CA SER A 132 -11.26 -14.95 2.54
C SER A 132 -10.15 -13.91 2.32
N SER A 133 -8.93 -14.20 2.80
CA SER A 133 -7.76 -13.34 2.61
C SER A 133 -7.35 -13.27 1.13
N LEU A 134 -7.35 -14.42 0.43
CA LEU A 134 -7.09 -14.45 -1.02
C LEU A 134 -8.16 -13.67 -1.79
N PHE A 135 -9.43 -13.86 -1.45
CA PHE A 135 -10.53 -13.16 -2.10
C PHE A 135 -10.49 -11.64 -1.88
N GLY A 136 -10.21 -11.18 -0.66
CA GLY A 136 -10.05 -9.75 -0.37
C GLY A 136 -8.83 -9.14 -1.09
N THR A 137 -7.74 -9.89 -1.21
CA THR A 137 -6.56 -9.47 -1.99
C THR A 137 -6.89 -9.35 -3.47
N LEU A 138 -7.70 -10.25 -4.02
CA LEU A 138 -8.18 -10.17 -5.40
C LEU A 138 -9.05 -8.93 -5.63
N ILE A 139 -10.00 -8.66 -4.75
CA ILE A 139 -10.85 -7.45 -4.84
C ILE A 139 -9.98 -6.19 -4.81
N PHE A 140 -8.96 -6.15 -3.94
CA PHE A 140 -8.06 -5.01 -3.85
C PHE A 140 -7.26 -4.78 -5.14
N LEU A 141 -6.65 -5.83 -5.71
CA LEU A 141 -5.83 -5.72 -6.91
C LEU A 141 -6.64 -5.44 -8.18
N PHE A 142 -7.86 -5.95 -8.27
CA PHE A 142 -8.71 -5.85 -9.46
C PHE A 142 -9.86 -4.86 -9.29
N ASN A 143 -9.74 -3.91 -8.36
CA ASN A 143 -10.72 -2.83 -8.26
C ASN A 143 -10.59 -1.87 -9.46
N GLY A 144 -11.64 -1.10 -9.73
CA GLY A 144 -11.67 -0.19 -10.88
C GLY A 144 -10.52 0.81 -10.90
N SER A 145 -10.11 1.33 -9.74
CA SER A 145 -8.99 2.29 -9.68
C SER A 145 -7.66 1.65 -10.08
N MET A 146 -7.37 0.43 -9.61
CA MET A 146 -6.13 -0.27 -9.94
C MET A 146 -6.06 -0.68 -11.41
N VAL A 147 -7.20 -1.06 -11.99
CA VAL A 147 -7.25 -1.48 -13.40
C VAL A 147 -7.16 -0.28 -14.34
N VAL A 148 -7.90 0.79 -14.08
CA VAL A 148 -7.95 1.96 -14.97
C VAL A 148 -6.65 2.77 -14.93
N TRP A 149 -6.00 2.87 -13.76
CA TRP A 149 -4.84 3.74 -13.55
C TRP A 149 -3.52 2.98 -13.40
N ILE A 150 -3.45 1.74 -13.91
CA ILE A 150 -2.31 0.84 -13.72
C ILE A 150 -0.96 1.43 -14.13
N GLU A 151 -0.94 2.19 -15.22
CA GLU A 151 0.26 2.83 -15.75
C GLU A 151 0.64 4.09 -14.97
N TRP A 152 -0.27 4.61 -14.15
CA TRP A 152 -0.02 5.79 -13.31
C TRP A 152 0.70 5.41 -12.01
N GLN A 153 1.98 5.06 -12.18
CA GLN A 153 2.87 4.47 -11.16
C GLN A 153 2.93 5.24 -9.84
N VAL A 154 2.63 6.54 -9.82
CA VAL A 154 2.79 7.38 -8.63
C VAL A 154 1.63 7.21 -7.66
N VAL A 155 0.40 7.16 -8.17
CA VAL A 155 -0.77 6.83 -7.34
C VAL A 155 -0.68 5.39 -6.87
N HIS A 156 -0.28 4.49 -7.76
CA HIS A 156 -0.11 3.07 -7.44
C HIS A 156 0.92 2.86 -6.35
N ALA A 157 2.05 3.56 -6.42
CA ALA A 157 3.06 3.54 -5.37
C ALA A 157 2.43 3.86 -4.00
N ALA A 158 1.62 4.92 -3.89
CA ALA A 158 0.98 5.28 -2.63
C ALA A 158 -0.02 4.23 -2.13
N VAL A 159 -0.91 3.74 -3.00
CA VAL A 159 -1.98 2.81 -2.60
C VAL A 159 -1.43 1.44 -2.19
N ILE A 160 -0.34 0.98 -2.81
CA ILE A 160 0.28 -0.32 -2.50
C ILE A 160 0.91 -0.35 -1.10
N TRP A 161 1.41 0.77 -0.59
CA TRP A 161 2.01 0.82 0.75
C TRP A 161 0.96 0.92 1.87
N LEU A 162 -0.29 1.29 1.56
CA LEU A 162 -1.33 1.45 2.56
C LEU A 162 -1.62 0.14 3.32
N PRO A 163 -1.81 -1.03 2.68
CA PRO A 163 -1.96 -2.29 3.41
C PRO A 163 -0.74 -2.65 4.27
N ALA A 164 0.48 -2.28 3.85
CA ALA A 164 1.69 -2.51 4.63
C ALA A 164 1.68 -1.68 5.93
N GLN A 165 1.26 -0.41 5.84
CA GLN A 165 1.10 0.46 7.00
C GLN A 165 0.03 -0.07 7.96
N LEU A 166 -1.13 -0.48 7.43
CA LEU A 166 -2.20 -1.09 8.24
C LEU A 166 -1.76 -2.39 8.91
N TYR A 167 -1.00 -3.23 8.20
CA TYR A 167 -0.42 -4.45 8.76
C TYR A 167 0.50 -4.14 9.95
N MET A 168 1.37 -3.13 9.85
CA MET A 168 2.26 -2.74 10.94
C MET A 168 1.50 -2.18 12.14
N VAL A 169 0.49 -1.33 11.89
CA VAL A 169 -0.36 -0.78 12.95
C VAL A 169 -1.11 -1.89 13.68
N GLU A 170 -1.74 -2.82 12.95
CA GLU A 170 -2.48 -3.93 13.54
C GLU A 170 -1.57 -4.83 14.38
N ARG A 171 -0.37 -5.12 13.89
CA ARG A 171 0.62 -5.90 14.62
C ARG A 171 1.02 -5.23 15.94
N LEU A 172 1.30 -3.93 15.92
CA LEU A 172 1.65 -3.16 17.13
C LEU A 172 0.49 -3.15 18.13
N VAL A 173 -0.75 -2.98 17.68
CA VAL A 173 -1.94 -3.00 18.53
C VAL A 173 -2.14 -4.38 19.19
N GLN A 174 -1.92 -5.47 18.45
CA GLN A 174 -2.02 -6.83 19.00
C GLN A 174 -0.93 -7.12 20.02
N GLU A 175 0.32 -6.70 19.76
CA GLU A 175 1.44 -6.84 20.71
C GLU A 175 1.21 -6.03 22.00
N GLN A 176 0.58 -4.85 21.91
CA GLN A 176 0.21 -4.07 23.11
C GLN A 176 -0.93 -4.74 23.89
N ARG A 177 -1.92 -5.32 23.20
CA ARG A 177 -3.01 -6.05 23.86
C ARG A 177 -2.51 -7.28 24.60
N SER A 178 -1.57 -8.04 24.04
CA SER A 178 -1.00 -9.21 24.73
C SER A 178 -0.18 -8.78 25.94
N ARG A 179 0.70 -7.78 25.83
CA ARG A 179 1.48 -7.24 26.96
C ARG A 179 0.60 -6.64 28.06
N GLY A 180 -0.46 -5.93 27.69
CA GLY A 180 -1.43 -5.39 28.65
C GLY A 180 -2.31 -6.47 29.30
N ALA A 181 -2.55 -7.58 28.61
CA ALA A 181 -3.22 -8.76 29.18
C ALA A 181 -2.29 -9.51 30.14
N GLU A 182 -1.00 -9.62 29.83
CA GLU A 182 0.02 -10.17 30.74
C GLU A 182 0.17 -9.30 32.00
N SER A 183 0.21 -7.98 31.87
CA SER A 183 0.32 -7.08 33.03
C SER A 183 -0.94 -7.13 33.91
N ARG A 184 -2.14 -7.14 33.30
CA ARG A 184 -3.41 -7.32 34.04
C ARG A 184 -3.55 -8.71 34.65
N GLY A 185 -3.03 -9.74 33.97
CA GLY A 185 -2.98 -11.11 34.47
C GLY A 185 -2.04 -11.24 35.66
N ALA A 186 -0.87 -10.59 35.62
CA ALA A 186 0.07 -10.53 36.73
C ALA A 186 -0.51 -9.76 37.92
N ASP A 187 -1.14 -8.61 37.70
CA ASP A 187 -1.82 -7.84 38.76
C ASP A 187 -2.98 -8.64 39.38
N LEU A 188 -3.77 -9.36 38.57
CA LEU A 188 -4.86 -10.21 39.04
C LEU A 188 -4.34 -11.46 39.79
N LEU A 189 -3.20 -12.03 39.37
CA LEU A 189 -2.53 -13.12 40.09
C LEU A 189 -1.92 -12.65 41.42
N LEU A 190 -1.37 -11.44 41.46
CA LEU A 190 -0.87 -10.83 42.69
C LEU A 190 -2.02 -10.53 43.67
N LEU A 191 -3.16 -10.02 43.17
CA LEU A 191 -4.37 -9.80 43.95
C LEU A 191 -5.00 -11.10 44.49
N THR A 192 -4.90 -12.22 43.78
CA THR A 192 -5.39 -13.52 44.26
C THR A 192 -4.42 -14.21 45.22
N SER A 193 -3.11 -13.91 45.15
CA SER A 193 -2.10 -14.45 46.08
C SER A 193 -2.12 -13.83 47.49
N HIS A 194 -2.80 -12.70 47.67
CA HIS A 194 -2.93 -11.99 48.95
C HIS A 194 -4.28 -12.20 49.65
N PHE A 195 -5.07 -13.20 49.24
CA PHE A 195 -6.29 -13.58 49.96
C PHE A 195 -6.01 -14.80 50.86
N PRO A 196 -5.58 -14.62 52.13
CA PRO A 196 -5.52 -15.73 53.06
C PRO A 196 -6.95 -16.23 53.30
N LEU A 197 -7.24 -17.44 52.84
CA LEU A 197 -8.46 -18.15 53.20
C LEU A 197 -8.46 -18.32 54.73
N PRO A 198 -9.44 -17.76 55.47
CA PRO A 198 -9.57 -18.01 56.88
C PRO A 198 -10.00 -19.46 57.07
N THR A 199 -9.06 -20.31 57.46
CA THR A 199 -9.38 -21.60 58.07
C THR A 199 -9.66 -21.35 59.54
N SER A 200 -10.93 -21.10 59.87
CA SER A 200 -11.42 -21.29 61.23
C SER A 200 -12.78 -21.99 61.19
N SER A 201 -12.74 -23.28 61.51
CA SER A 201 -13.88 -24.10 61.87
C SER A 201 -14.56 -23.56 63.13
N SER A 202 -15.83 -23.15 63.04
CA SER A 202 -16.94 -23.59 63.91
C SER A 202 -18.23 -22.81 63.59
N PRO A 203 -19.42 -23.39 63.88
CA PRO A 203 -20.67 -23.02 63.22
C PRO A 203 -21.44 -21.98 64.04
N PHE A 204 -21.95 -20.94 63.40
CA PHE A 204 -23.04 -20.15 63.99
C PHE A 204 -23.93 -19.49 62.93
N SER A 205 -25.19 -19.38 63.31
CA SER A 205 -26.43 -19.26 62.55
C SER A 205 -26.62 -18.04 61.64
N SER A 206 -27.41 -18.26 60.57
CA SER A 206 -28.13 -17.24 59.77
C SER A 206 -29.28 -16.58 60.57
N PRO A 207 -30.14 -15.71 60.00
CA PRO A 207 -30.07 -14.92 58.76
C PRO A 207 -30.39 -13.42 59.00
N PHE A 208 -29.85 -12.49 58.20
CA PHE A 208 -30.51 -11.19 58.02
C PHE A 208 -30.46 -10.68 56.57
N ARG A 209 -31.67 -10.42 56.07
CA ARG A 209 -32.07 -9.73 54.85
C ARG A 209 -31.41 -8.35 54.73
N GLY A 210 -31.14 -7.91 53.50
CA GLY A 210 -30.94 -6.49 53.19
C GLY A 210 -30.55 -6.19 51.75
N SER A 211 -31.51 -5.67 51.00
CA SER A 211 -31.51 -5.11 49.64
C SER A 211 -30.21 -4.68 48.94
N ALA A 212 -30.22 -5.01 47.65
CA ALA A 212 -29.78 -4.23 46.49
C ALA A 212 -29.51 -2.72 46.68
N ALA A 213 -28.40 -2.25 46.09
CA ALA A 213 -28.39 -1.04 45.27
C ALA A 213 -27.15 -1.00 44.37
N ILE A 214 -27.42 -0.95 43.07
CA ILE A 214 -26.48 -0.65 41.99
C ILE A 214 -26.22 0.86 42.01
N GLY A 215 -24.96 1.28 42.18
CA GLY A 215 -24.54 2.68 42.13
C GLY A 215 -23.70 2.97 40.88
N ILE A 216 -24.34 3.48 39.84
CA ILE A 216 -23.70 4.04 38.64
C ILE A 216 -23.28 5.47 38.95
N GLY A 217 -21.98 5.76 38.95
CA GLY A 217 -21.43 7.12 39.10
C GLY A 217 -21.00 7.71 37.75
N ARG A 218 -21.53 8.87 37.38
CA ARG A 218 -21.19 9.65 36.17
C ARG A 218 -20.30 10.84 36.53
N CYS A 219 -19.27 11.04 35.69
CA CYS A 219 -18.74 12.28 35.13
C CYS A 219 -18.55 13.53 36.03
N THR A 220 -17.31 14.03 36.07
CA THR A 220 -17.04 15.48 36.11
C THR A 220 -15.80 15.79 35.28
N ARG A 221 -15.97 16.70 34.32
CA ARG A 221 -14.91 17.35 33.53
C ARG A 221 -14.10 18.27 34.45
N VAL A 222 -12.80 18.37 34.15
CA VAL A 222 -12.04 19.63 34.22
C VAL A 222 -11.77 20.03 32.78
#